data_AF-A0A7J6ITA2-F1
#
_entry.id   AF-A0A7J6ITA2-F1
#
_cell.length_a   1.000
_cell.length_b   1.000
_cell.length_c   1.000
_cell.angle_alpha   90.00
_cell.angle_beta   90.00
_cell.angle_gamma   90.00
#
_symmetry.space_group_name_H-M   'P 1'
#
loop_
_entity.id
_entity.type
_entity.pdbx_description
1 polymer ?
#
loop_
_entity_poly.entity_id
_entity_poly.type
_entity_poly.pdbx_seq_one_letter_code
_entity_poly.pdbx_strand_id
1 'polypeptide(L)'
;MSSPNKSNSPSGAGDGDQPEEKPRLTEAEKKQNHIASEQKRRQAIREGFDRLTELVPGLEGQGRSEGLVLKRTVDAESCID
;
A
#
# COMPACT_ATOMS: atom_id res chain seq x y z
N MET A 1 3.09 -33.77 -2.77
CA MET A 1 4.07 -32.79 -2.28
C MET A 1 3.31 -31.77 -1.45
N SER A 2 3.41 -31.86 -0.12
CA SER A 2 2.65 -31.02 0.81
C SER A 2 3.46 -29.76 1.16
N SER A 3 2.87 -28.58 0.94
CA SER A 3 3.44 -27.29 1.35
C SER A 3 3.28 -27.10 2.87
N PRO A 4 4.33 -26.72 3.62
CA PRO A 4 4.19 -26.43 5.04
C PRO A 4 3.70 -25.00 5.28
N ASN A 5 2.69 -24.91 6.14
CA ASN A 5 2.03 -23.73 6.66
C ASN A 5 3.01 -22.87 7.50
N LYS A 6 3.16 -21.57 7.18
CA LYS A 6 3.90 -20.59 7.99
C LYS A 6 2.93 -19.62 8.65
N SER A 7 2.36 -20.01 9.78
CA SER A 7 1.73 -19.09 10.74
C SER A 7 2.74 -18.80 11.85
N ASN A 8 3.54 -17.75 11.71
CA ASN A 8 4.45 -17.27 12.75
C ASN A 8 3.71 -16.25 13.63
N SER A 9 3.15 -16.71 14.75
CA SER A 9 2.69 -15.84 15.83
C SER A 9 3.89 -15.45 16.69
N PRO A 10 4.13 -14.16 16.99
CA PRO A 10 5.17 -13.80 17.95
C PRO A 10 4.60 -13.96 19.36
N SER A 11 5.14 -14.94 20.08
CA SER A 11 5.01 -15.08 21.54
C SER A 11 5.88 -14.00 22.20
N GLY A 12 5.27 -13.05 22.89
CA GLY A 12 5.96 -12.07 23.73
C GLY A 12 5.41 -12.15 25.15
N ALA A 13 6.20 -12.69 26.08
CA ALA A 13 5.93 -12.67 27.51
C ALA A 13 6.36 -11.32 28.10
N GLY A 14 5.46 -10.66 28.83
CA GLY A 14 5.70 -9.43 29.58
C GLY A 14 4.50 -9.14 30.48
N ASP A 15 4.73 -9.22 31.78
CA ASP A 15 3.76 -9.08 32.88
C ASP A 15 3.28 -7.63 33.06
N GLY A 16 1.98 -7.44 33.29
CA GLY A 16 1.42 -6.26 33.96
C GLY A 16 0.84 -5.12 33.10
N ASP A 17 -0.33 -5.35 32.49
CA ASP A 17 -1.52 -4.47 32.45
C ASP A 17 -2.48 -5.09 31.44
N GLN A 18 -3.68 -5.50 31.86
CA GLN A 18 -4.60 -6.28 31.01
C GLN A 18 -4.90 -5.52 29.72
N PRO A 19 -4.45 -5.99 28.53
CA PRO A 19 -4.99 -5.44 27.32
C PRO A 19 -6.39 -6.05 27.20
N GLU A 20 -7.42 -5.20 27.27
CA GLU A 20 -8.75 -5.52 26.76
C GLU A 20 -8.56 -6.38 25.51
N GLU A 21 -8.90 -7.66 25.63
CA GLU A 21 -8.63 -8.67 24.62
C GLU A 21 -9.49 -8.28 23.43
N LYS A 22 -8.93 -7.44 22.54
CA LYS A 22 -9.62 -6.94 21.35
C LYS A 22 -10.22 -8.16 20.68
N PRO A 23 -11.56 -8.31 20.70
CA PRO A 23 -12.19 -9.54 20.26
C PRO A 23 -11.68 -9.85 18.86
N ARG A 24 -11.34 -11.11 18.61
CA ARG A 24 -10.88 -11.54 17.28
C ARG A 24 -11.90 -11.04 16.26
N LEU A 25 -11.44 -10.19 15.33
CA LEU A 25 -12.28 -9.57 14.31
C LEU A 25 -13.20 -10.63 13.70
N THR A 26 -14.51 -10.39 13.76
CA THR A 26 -15.53 -11.23 13.15
C THR A 26 -15.28 -11.34 11.64
N GLU A 27 -15.84 -12.37 10.98
CA GLU A 27 -15.67 -12.51 9.52
C GLU A 27 -16.17 -11.27 8.76
N ALA A 28 -17.24 -10.64 9.26
CA ALA A 28 -17.77 -9.40 8.73
C ALA A 28 -16.77 -8.23 8.87
N GLU A 29 -16.19 -8.06 10.06
CA GLU A 29 -15.18 -7.01 10.32
C GLU A 29 -13.89 -7.24 9.53
N LYS A 30 -13.44 -8.49 9.40
CA LYS A 30 -12.28 -8.83 8.54
C LYS A 30 -12.55 -8.45 7.09
N LYS A 31 -13.74 -8.74 6.58
CA LYS A 31 -14.13 -8.37 5.20
C LYS A 31 -14.16 -6.85 5.03
N GLN A 32 -14.72 -6.11 5.98
CA GLN A 32 -14.72 -4.65 5.95
C GLN A 32 -13.31 -4.08 6.02
N ASN A 33 -12.47 -4.59 6.91
CA ASN A 33 -11.08 -4.15 7.05
C ASN A 33 -10.25 -4.46 5.80
N HIS A 34 -10.47 -5.61 5.17
CA HIS A 34 -9.85 -5.94 3.89
C HIS A 34 -10.23 -4.94 2.79
N ILE A 35 -11.52 -4.63 2.65
CA ILE A 35 -11.99 -3.63 1.67
C ILE A 35 -11.40 -2.25 1.97
N ALA A 36 -11.43 -1.81 3.23
CA ALA A 36 -10.91 -0.52 3.63
C ALA A 36 -9.40 -0.39 3.43
N SER A 37 -8.63 -1.41 3.80
CA SER A 37 -7.17 -1.43 3.63
C SER A 37 -6.78 -1.42 2.16
N GLU A 38 -7.49 -2.17 1.31
CA GLU A 38 -7.23 -2.17 -0.14
C GLU A 38 -7.64 -0.85 -0.80
N GLN A 39 -8.75 -0.24 -0.39
CA GLN A 39 -9.12 1.10 -0.86
C GLN A 39 -8.07 2.14 -0.48
N LYS A 40 -7.61 2.13 0.78
CA LYS A 40 -6.53 3.01 1.26
C LYS A 40 -5.25 2.79 0.47
N ARG A 41 -4.86 1.52 0.25
CA ARG A 41 -3.68 1.16 -0.55
C ARG A 41 -3.78 1.72 -1.97
N ARG A 42 -4.92 1.52 -2.65
CA ARG A 42 -5.15 2.04 -4.00
C ARG A 42 -5.14 3.57 -4.05
N GLN A 43 -5.71 4.22 -3.04
CA GLN A 43 -5.70 5.68 -2.94
C GLN A 43 -4.27 6.21 -2.79
N ALA A 44 -3.46 5.61 -1.92
CA ALA A 44 -2.05 5.99 -1.75
C ALA A 44 -1.23 5.82 -3.03
N ILE A 45 -1.49 4.76 -3.82
CA ILE A 45 -0.84 4.57 -5.12
C ILE A 45 -1.19 5.71 -6.08
N ARG A 46 -2.48 6.07 -6.18
CA ARG A 46 -2.91 7.18 -7.05
C ARG A 46 -2.29 8.51 -6.64
N GLU A 47 -2.29 8.82 -5.35
CA GLU A 47 -1.65 10.03 -4.83
C GLU A 47 -0.14 10.05 -5.12
N GLY A 48 0.52 8.89 -5.13
CA GLY A 48 1.91 8.76 -5.57
C GLY A 48 2.09 9.14 -7.05
N PHE A 49 1.21 8.66 -7.93
CA PHE A 49 1.23 9.02 -9.35
C PHE A 49 0.93 10.50 -9.59
N ASP A 50 -0.04 11.07 -8.88
CA ASP A 50 -0.37 12.50 -8.98
C ASP A 50 0.86 13.35 -8.59
N ARG A 51 1.53 13.02 -7.47
CA ARG A 51 2.77 13.68 -7.05
C ARG A 51 3.90 13.53 -8.08
N LEU A 52 4.06 12.35 -8.69
CA LEU A 52 5.06 12.16 -9.75
C LEU A 52 4.79 13.08 -10.95
N THR A 53 3.52 13.27 -11.32
CA THR A 53 3.18 14.17 -12.42
C THR A 53 3.34 15.65 -12.11
N GLU A 54 3.33 16.05 -10.84
CA GLU A 54 3.65 17.41 -10.42
C GLU A 54 5.16 17.69 -10.41
N LEU A 55 5.98 16.66 -10.18
CA LEU A 55 7.44 16.79 -10.09
C LEU A 55 8.13 16.71 -11.46
N VAL A 56 7.57 15.97 -12.41
CA VAL A 56 8.14 15.79 -13.74
C VAL A 56 7.57 16.84 -14.70
N PRO A 57 8.41 17.77 -15.22
CA PRO A 57 7.95 18.80 -16.13
C PRO A 57 7.26 18.21 -17.38
N GLY A 58 6.08 18.74 -17.72
CA GLY A 58 5.34 18.31 -18.91
C GLY A 58 4.48 17.06 -18.72
N LEU A 59 4.31 16.56 -17.49
CA LEU A 59 3.37 15.48 -17.16
C LEU A 59 2.17 15.95 -16.34
N GLU A 60 2.00 17.25 -16.11
CA GLU A 60 0.93 17.77 -15.25
C GLU A 60 -0.45 17.30 -15.75
N GLY A 61 -1.23 16.69 -14.86
CA GLY A 61 -2.58 16.18 -15.18
C GLY A 61 -2.61 14.81 -15.90
N GLN A 62 -1.47 14.16 -16.14
CA GLN A 62 -1.40 12.81 -16.73
C GLN A 62 -1.37 11.66 -15.70
N GLY A 63 -1.65 11.92 -14.42
CA GLY A 63 -1.57 10.95 -13.31
C GLY A 63 -2.45 9.69 -13.46
N ARG A 64 -3.35 9.67 -14.44
CA ARG A 64 -4.25 8.54 -14.73
C ARG A 64 -3.69 7.51 -15.71
N SER A 65 -2.53 7.75 -16.29
CA SER A 65 -1.88 6.83 -17.24
C SER A 65 -0.62 6.21 -16.62
N GLU A 66 -0.80 5.26 -15.70
CA GLU A 66 0.29 4.67 -14.89
C GLU A 66 1.55 4.30 -15.71
N GLY A 67 1.39 3.57 -16.82
CA GLY A 67 2.52 3.18 -17.67
C GLY A 67 3.19 4.33 -18.43
N LEU A 68 2.44 5.40 -18.74
CA LEU A 68 2.98 6.58 -19.42
C LEU A 68 3.74 7.46 -18.43
N VAL A 69 3.20 7.65 -17.22
CA VAL A 69 3.88 8.40 -16.15
C VAL A 69 5.22 7.74 -15.83
N LEU A 70 5.24 6.43 -15.56
CA LEU A 70 6.49 5.71 -15.25
C LEU A 70 7.52 5.83 -16.37
N LYS A 71 7.11 5.65 -17.63
CA LYS A 71 8.03 5.76 -18.77
C LYS A 71 8.61 7.17 -18.90
N ARG A 72 7.75 8.18 -18.83
CA ARG A 72 8.16 9.58 -19.00
C ARG A 72 9.00 10.10 -17.85
N THR A 73 8.79 9.62 -16.62
CA THR A 73 9.67 9.91 -15.50
C THR A 73 11.11 9.46 -15.78
N VAL A 74 11.30 8.23 -16.30
CA VAL A 74 12.64 7.72 -16.68
C VAL A 74 13.23 8.48 -17.86
N ASP A 75 12.41 8.82 -18.86
CA ASP A 75 12.85 9.61 -20.02
C ASP A 75 13.25 11.04 -19.62
N ALA A 76 12.58 11.65 -18.63
CA ALA A 76 12.91 12.99 -18.14
C ALA A 76 14.25 13.03 -17.40
N GLU A 77 14.60 11.98 -16.64
CA GLU A 77 15.92 11.85 -16.02
C GLU A 77 17.05 11.76 -17.05
N SER A 78 16.78 11.21 -18.23
CA SER A 78 17.78 11.03 -19.30
C SER A 78 17.97 12.26 -20.20
N CYS A 79 17.24 13.35 -19.98
CA CYS A 79 17.42 14.64 -20.66
C CYS A 79 18.11 15.71 -19.80
N ILE A 80 18.63 15.36 -18.62
CA ILE A 80 19.34 16.29 -17.72
C ILE A 80 20.86 16.36 -18.04
N ASP A 81 21.37 15.51 -18.93
CA ASP A 81 22.73 15.62 -19.52
C ASP A 81 22.78 16.55 -20.75
#